data_AF-B5Y5U3-F1
#
_entry.id   AF-B5Y5U3-F1
#
_cell.length_a   1.000
_cell.length_b   1.000
_cell.length_c   1.000
_cell.angle_alpha   90.00
_cell.angle_beta   90.00
_cell.angle_gamma   90.00
#
_symmetry.space_group_name_H-M   'P 1'
#
loop_
_entity.id
_entity.type
_entity.pdbx_description
1 polymer ?
#
loop_
_entity_poly.entity_id
_entity_poly.type
_entity_poly.pdbx_seq_one_letter_code
_entity_poly.pdbx_strand_id
1 'polypeptide(L)'
;MESSVTKTAKDALQAKASAYRAGYRSSCHDEKDTHSYGSLLEQAATALIGQNRRQTPLINAGYAVRIAVILDQVGSFLRLPVLHRHSYDIEDTKSTNRNRKQLIFLGAGLDVTGIWAALLSDPGNVDIHVLEVDFPDVVNAKRDFLERNLKWTRADDNAGEDVVCYSVNGSSLTTFTLVAADLRKASKYGNIAGAAHPNVATLVVSELVVAYLGEVVCQTLLQFCASTLCENRESAMILYEPLKPVEYDRSVLSAYQRCYYAHFKAKLERGESETGQHHSVLAPVGASCEAVTTRLLQYGFAFPRIIDVGTAALYARAHGAMLTPLEMFDEHMALDLHLRSYALAVAFSPSRHITNLILERTLCPWVTGVRPSRFQLDRVRGGSIGWLSAIERCDENQVRTLFEGTYEHLFEMYPGVHRMVKSVLKKDLLATVGKDGDSISDIAQRFRDMGGFFLVATECHDMSDTVQRKIVGCIGLRRYAEGKKSIEGSNMYEITRFFVDPHMRACGVGNELWNFAKGLVMQQDGFSSTTSSTGVSFVATTPVFLKEANAFYPSQGFVIKKETTMGGIPMRTYIHTYNSTSNR
;
A
#
# COMPACT_ATOMS: atom_id res chain seq x y z
N MET A 1 34.84 -14.71 14.98
CA MET A 1 34.74 -13.24 14.75
C MET A 1 33.31 -12.95 14.32
N GLU A 2 32.81 -11.73 14.50
CA GLU A 2 31.49 -11.34 13.99
C GLU A 2 31.55 -11.14 12.47
N SER A 3 30.56 -11.64 11.72
CA SER A 3 30.53 -11.48 10.26
C SER A 3 30.16 -10.04 9.86
N SER A 4 30.63 -9.60 8.69
CA SER A 4 30.32 -8.27 8.17
C SER A 4 28.82 -8.06 7.95
N VAL A 5 28.08 -9.12 7.60
CA VAL A 5 26.63 -9.09 7.44
C VAL A 5 25.93 -8.88 8.79
N THR A 6 26.26 -9.65 9.84
CA THR A 6 25.71 -9.46 11.19
C THR A 6 25.95 -8.04 11.71
N LYS A 7 27.11 -7.45 11.40
CA LYS A 7 27.40 -6.05 11.70
C LYS A 7 26.47 -5.06 10.96
N THR A 8 26.13 -5.30 9.69
CA THR A 8 25.14 -4.48 8.98
C THR A 8 23.73 -4.61 9.55
N ALA A 9 23.35 -5.81 10.02
CA ALA A 9 22.07 -6.04 10.69
C ALA A 9 21.96 -5.27 12.02
N LYS A 10 23.04 -5.24 12.82
CA LYS A 10 23.13 -4.40 14.03
C LYS A 10 23.11 -2.90 13.72
N ASP A 11 23.88 -2.44 12.74
CA ASP A 11 23.86 -1.03 12.30
C ASP A 11 22.44 -0.58 11.90
N ALA A 12 21.70 -1.43 11.16
CA ALA A 12 20.34 -1.16 10.73
C ALA A 12 19.35 -1.10 11.91
N LEU A 13 19.38 -2.09 12.81
CA LEU A 13 18.56 -2.09 14.03
C LEU A 13 18.85 -0.86 14.92
N GLN A 14 20.13 -0.50 15.09
CA GLN A 14 20.54 0.69 15.86
C GLN A 14 19.99 1.98 15.24
N ALA A 15 20.05 2.11 13.91
CA ALA A 15 19.54 3.29 13.21
C ALA A 15 18.02 3.38 13.23
N LYS A 16 17.31 2.25 13.09
CA LYS A 16 15.84 2.19 13.27
C LYS A 16 15.43 2.62 14.68
N ALA A 17 16.08 2.09 15.72
CA ALA A 17 15.80 2.48 17.11
C ALA A 17 16.20 3.95 17.41
N SER A 18 17.28 4.47 16.81
CA SER A 18 17.64 5.89 16.90
C SER A 18 16.55 6.79 16.33
N ALA A 19 15.97 6.44 15.18
CA ALA A 19 14.86 7.17 14.59
C ALA A 19 13.62 7.17 15.50
N TYR A 20 13.26 6.02 16.08
CA TYR A 20 12.14 5.96 17.03
C TYR A 20 12.37 6.83 18.27
N ARG A 21 13.58 6.83 18.85
CA ARG A 21 13.93 7.70 19.98
C ARG A 21 13.97 9.19 19.63
N ALA A 22 14.26 9.54 18.39
CA ALA A 22 14.20 10.92 17.89
C ALA A 22 12.77 11.45 17.68
N GLY A 23 11.74 10.65 17.99
CA GLY A 23 10.34 11.08 18.04
C GLY A 23 9.51 10.75 16.79
N TYR A 24 10.12 10.15 15.77
CA TYR A 24 9.38 9.69 14.58
C TYR A 24 8.48 8.50 14.94
N ARG A 25 7.30 8.40 14.30
CA ARG A 25 6.33 7.30 14.52
C ARG A 25 5.73 6.81 13.20
N SER A 26 5.49 5.50 13.13
CA SER A 26 4.64 4.90 12.10
C SER A 26 3.17 4.96 12.54
N SER A 27 2.23 5.00 11.59
CA SER A 27 0.78 4.99 11.87
C SER A 27 0.20 3.63 12.25
N CYS A 28 1.01 2.58 12.20
CA CYS A 28 0.56 1.22 12.42
C CYS A 28 0.34 0.92 13.91
N HIS A 29 -0.88 1.23 14.37
CA HIS A 29 -1.50 0.90 15.68
C HIS A 29 -1.21 1.88 16.84
N ASP A 30 -2.11 1.85 17.83
CA ASP A 30 -2.16 2.75 19.00
C ASP A 30 -0.96 2.48 19.93
N GLU A 31 -0.22 3.53 20.34
CA GLU A 31 1.02 3.40 21.13
C GLU A 31 0.83 2.74 22.51
N LYS A 32 -0.43 2.58 22.95
CA LYS A 32 -0.81 1.94 24.21
C LYS A 32 -0.61 0.42 24.22
N ASP A 33 -0.40 -0.20 23.06
CA ASP A 33 -0.10 -1.64 22.97
C ASP A 33 1.38 -1.93 23.30
N THR A 34 1.60 -2.83 24.25
CA THR A 34 2.93 -3.35 24.62
C THR A 34 3.63 -4.09 23.46
N HIS A 35 2.87 -4.53 22.46
CA HIS A 35 3.33 -5.22 21.25
C HIS A 35 3.43 -4.29 20.03
N SER A 36 3.28 -2.98 20.21
CA SER A 36 3.58 -1.99 19.17
C SER A 36 5.00 -2.12 18.62
N TYR A 37 5.18 -1.84 17.31
CA TYR A 37 6.48 -1.96 16.63
C TYR A 37 7.60 -1.22 17.36
N GLY A 38 7.32 -0.02 17.88
CA GLY A 38 8.27 0.79 18.65
C GLY A 38 8.71 0.14 19.97
N SER A 39 7.78 -0.48 20.70
CA SER A 39 8.10 -1.26 21.91
C SER A 39 9.03 -2.43 21.61
N LEU A 40 8.71 -3.21 20.57
CA LEU A 40 9.53 -4.36 20.13
C LEU A 40 10.92 -3.92 19.67
N LEU A 41 11.01 -2.79 18.95
CA LEU A 41 12.25 -2.23 18.44
C LEU A 41 13.21 -1.77 19.56
N GLU A 42 12.67 -1.12 20.60
CA GLU A 42 13.45 -0.74 21.79
C GLU A 42 13.96 -1.95 22.57
N GLN A 43 13.11 -2.98 22.74
CA GLN A 43 13.49 -4.23 23.39
C GLN A 43 14.59 -4.96 22.61
N ALA A 44 14.44 -5.10 21.29
CA ALA A 44 15.42 -5.74 20.42
C ALA A 44 16.76 -4.99 20.41
N ALA A 45 16.75 -3.67 20.24
CA ALA A 45 17.99 -2.87 20.26
C ALA A 45 18.72 -2.96 21.61
N THR A 46 17.97 -2.93 22.72
CA THR A 46 18.54 -3.04 24.07
C THR A 46 19.12 -4.45 24.32
N ALA A 47 18.47 -5.51 23.85
CA ALA A 47 18.92 -6.88 24.03
C ALA A 47 20.10 -7.29 23.12
N LEU A 48 20.09 -6.85 21.85
CA LEU A 48 21.00 -7.33 20.80
C LEU A 48 22.20 -6.40 20.52
N ILE A 49 22.12 -5.14 20.95
CA ILE A 49 23.18 -4.12 20.76
C ILE A 49 23.64 -3.54 22.11
N GLY A 50 22.72 -3.38 23.07
CA GLY A 50 23.01 -2.85 24.41
C GLY A 50 23.22 -1.33 24.43
N GLN A 51 24.34 -0.85 23.88
CA GLN A 51 24.65 0.58 23.90
C GLN A 51 23.93 1.36 22.79
N ASN A 52 22.90 2.10 23.21
CA ASN A 52 22.05 2.91 22.34
C ASN A 52 22.72 4.23 21.92
N ARG A 53 23.57 4.19 20.88
CA ARG A 53 24.16 5.40 20.27
C ARG A 53 23.19 6.08 19.28
N ARG A 54 22.93 7.37 19.49
CA ARG A 54 22.16 8.26 18.59
C ARG A 54 22.86 8.45 17.23
N GLN A 55 22.07 8.48 16.16
CA GLN A 55 22.49 8.83 14.79
C GLN A 55 22.19 10.31 14.48
N THR A 56 22.70 10.83 13.36
CA THR A 56 22.41 12.21 12.91
C THR A 56 20.95 12.37 12.48
N PRO A 57 20.39 13.60 12.52
CA PRO A 57 19.02 13.88 12.08
C PRO A 57 18.69 13.36 10.67
N LEU A 58 19.58 13.53 9.68
CA LEU A 58 19.40 12.99 8.33
C LEU A 58 19.26 11.46 8.31
N ILE A 59 20.04 10.74 9.15
CA ILE A 59 19.94 9.28 9.27
C ILE A 59 18.63 8.89 9.96
N ASN A 60 18.23 9.59 11.03
CA ASN A 60 16.95 9.33 11.71
C ASN A 60 15.77 9.54 10.76
N ALA A 61 15.76 10.65 9.99
CA ALA A 61 14.73 10.95 9.00
C ALA A 61 14.66 9.89 7.88
N GLY A 62 15.81 9.52 7.31
CA GLY A 62 15.88 8.49 6.28
C GLY A 62 15.39 7.11 6.77
N TYR A 63 15.77 6.73 7.99
CA TYR A 63 15.30 5.49 8.60
C TYR A 63 13.82 5.55 9.02
N ALA A 64 13.31 6.68 9.49
CA ALA A 64 11.89 6.87 9.77
C ALA A 64 11.02 6.67 8.52
N VAL A 65 11.45 7.24 7.38
CA VAL A 65 10.81 7.02 6.08
C VAL A 65 10.87 5.54 5.67
N ARG A 66 12.05 4.92 5.75
CA ARG A 66 12.25 3.48 5.44
C ARG A 66 11.31 2.59 6.25
N ILE A 67 11.23 2.80 7.57
CA ILE A 67 10.31 2.09 8.48
C ILE A 67 8.85 2.33 8.05
N ALA A 68 8.42 3.59 7.91
CA ALA A 68 7.03 3.92 7.61
C ALA A 68 6.55 3.35 6.26
N VAL A 69 7.42 3.34 5.25
CA VAL A 69 7.13 2.75 3.94
C VAL A 69 6.96 1.23 4.05
N ILE A 70 7.89 0.52 4.69
CA ILE A 70 7.79 -0.94 4.85
C ILE A 70 6.57 -1.34 5.69
N LEU A 71 6.31 -0.65 6.81
CA LEU A 71 5.18 -0.96 7.69
C LEU A 71 3.83 -0.61 7.06
N ASP A 72 3.73 0.46 6.25
CA ASP A 72 2.50 0.74 5.50
C ASP A 72 2.26 -0.33 4.41
N GLN A 73 3.30 -0.84 3.74
CA GLN A 73 3.16 -1.93 2.79
C GLN A 73 2.69 -3.24 3.45
N VAL A 74 3.39 -3.70 4.50
CA VAL A 74 3.03 -4.91 5.24
C VAL A 74 1.64 -4.79 5.84
N GLY A 75 1.34 -3.69 6.54
CA GLY A 75 0.01 -3.45 7.11
C GLY A 75 -1.09 -3.36 6.04
N SER A 76 -0.79 -2.88 4.84
CA SER A 76 -1.77 -2.82 3.74
C SER A 76 -2.04 -4.19 3.13
N PHE A 77 -1.00 -5.01 2.95
CA PHE A 77 -1.17 -6.41 2.58
C PHE A 77 -2.02 -7.15 3.63
N LEU A 78 -1.70 -7.00 4.91
CA LEU A 78 -2.42 -7.66 6.01
C LEU A 78 -3.90 -7.24 6.11
N ARG A 79 -4.26 -6.00 5.73
CA ARG A 79 -5.66 -5.50 5.73
C ARG A 79 -6.55 -6.02 4.59
N LEU A 80 -6.00 -6.61 3.53
CA LEU A 80 -6.80 -7.21 2.45
C LEU A 80 -7.59 -8.43 2.96
N PRO A 81 -8.83 -8.69 2.54
CA PRO A 81 -9.39 -10.04 2.62
C PRO A 81 -8.74 -10.94 1.56
N VAL A 82 -8.47 -12.20 1.87
CA VAL A 82 -8.23 -13.23 0.84
C VAL A 82 -9.51 -13.35 0.01
N LEU A 83 -9.45 -13.11 -1.32
CA LEU A 83 -10.66 -13.06 -2.14
C LEU A 83 -11.11 -14.44 -2.63
N HIS A 84 -10.15 -15.32 -2.96
CA HIS A 84 -10.47 -16.66 -3.42
C HIS A 84 -10.90 -17.55 -2.26
N ARG A 85 -12.19 -17.85 -2.19
CA ARG A 85 -12.75 -18.92 -1.36
C ARG A 85 -13.23 -20.01 -2.30
N HIS A 86 -12.33 -20.95 -2.65
CA HIS A 86 -12.70 -22.08 -3.50
C HIS A 86 -13.93 -22.81 -2.93
N SER A 87 -15.04 -22.67 -3.64
CA SER A 87 -16.38 -23.08 -3.23
C SER A 87 -16.69 -24.53 -3.56
N TYR A 88 -15.67 -25.33 -3.89
CA TYR A 88 -15.82 -26.74 -4.26
C TYR A 88 -15.52 -27.71 -3.11
N ASP A 89 -14.76 -27.30 -2.08
CA ASP A 89 -14.56 -28.09 -0.84
C ASP A 89 -15.76 -27.93 0.12
N ILE A 90 -16.96 -28.27 -0.36
CA ILE A 90 -18.23 -28.11 0.37
C ILE A 90 -18.41 -29.12 1.51
N GLU A 91 -17.76 -30.28 1.45
CA GLU A 91 -18.03 -31.39 2.38
C GLU A 91 -17.06 -31.49 3.58
N ASP A 92 -15.85 -30.93 3.52
CA ASP A 92 -14.95 -30.92 4.69
C ASP A 92 -15.29 -29.78 5.67
N THR A 93 -16.23 -30.09 6.55
CA THR A 93 -16.78 -29.23 7.61
C THR A 93 -15.77 -28.76 8.67
N LYS A 94 -14.47 -29.09 8.55
CA LYS A 94 -13.41 -28.65 9.48
C LYS A 94 -12.33 -27.74 8.87
N SER A 95 -12.47 -27.28 7.63
CA SER A 95 -11.49 -26.39 6.98
C SER A 95 -11.35 -25.02 7.70
N THR A 96 -10.32 -24.91 8.56
CA THR A 96 -9.99 -23.73 9.39
C THR A 96 -9.19 -22.64 8.65
N ASN A 97 -8.58 -22.95 7.51
CA ASN A 97 -7.60 -22.08 6.82
C ASN A 97 -8.18 -20.81 6.14
N ARG A 98 -9.39 -20.36 6.50
CA ARG A 98 -10.24 -19.46 5.69
C ARG A 98 -9.83 -17.98 5.61
N ASN A 99 -8.71 -17.59 6.22
CA ASN A 99 -8.04 -16.30 5.98
C ASN A 99 -6.54 -16.35 6.35
N ARG A 100 -5.82 -17.42 5.94
CA ARG A 100 -4.37 -17.52 6.14
C ARG A 100 -3.61 -16.62 5.16
N LYS A 101 -2.54 -15.99 5.65
CA LYS A 101 -1.56 -15.21 4.88
C LYS A 101 -0.15 -15.60 5.23
N GLN A 102 0.79 -15.31 4.33
CA GLN A 102 2.21 -15.44 4.60
C GLN A 102 2.97 -14.14 4.35
N LEU A 103 3.94 -13.85 5.22
CA LEU A 103 5.00 -12.87 4.99
C LEU A 103 6.34 -13.61 4.89
N ILE A 104 7.20 -13.24 3.94
CA ILE A 104 8.55 -13.81 3.78
C ILE A 104 9.58 -12.68 3.75
N PHE A 105 10.35 -12.52 4.83
CA PHE A 105 11.42 -11.51 4.90
C PHE A 105 12.76 -12.15 4.49
N LEU A 106 13.32 -11.70 3.37
CA LEU A 106 14.61 -12.16 2.86
C LEU A 106 15.71 -11.22 3.35
N GLY A 107 16.69 -11.75 4.09
CA GLY A 107 17.69 -10.95 4.81
C GLY A 107 17.07 -10.09 5.90
N ALA A 108 16.21 -10.72 6.73
CA ALA A 108 15.42 -10.05 7.76
C ALA A 108 16.25 -9.34 8.84
N GLY A 109 17.55 -9.62 8.93
CA GLY A 109 18.47 -9.04 9.89
C GLY A 109 17.99 -9.25 11.33
N LEU A 110 18.27 -8.24 12.17
CA LEU A 110 17.76 -8.15 13.53
C LEU A 110 16.50 -7.24 13.61
N ASP A 111 15.79 -7.04 12.49
CA ASP A 111 14.58 -6.21 12.46
C ASP A 111 13.39 -6.91 13.16
N VAL A 112 12.41 -6.12 13.61
CA VAL A 112 11.24 -6.60 14.36
C VAL A 112 9.93 -6.60 13.58
N THR A 113 9.94 -6.28 12.28
CA THR A 113 8.72 -6.20 11.45
C THR A 113 8.00 -7.54 11.35
N GLY A 114 8.71 -8.65 11.16
CA GLY A 114 8.10 -9.97 11.15
C GLY A 114 7.53 -10.37 12.51
N ILE A 115 8.23 -10.04 13.60
CA ILE A 115 7.79 -10.27 14.98
C ILE A 115 6.49 -9.50 15.27
N TRP A 116 6.47 -8.21 14.93
CA TRP A 116 5.29 -7.35 15.03
C TRP A 116 4.12 -7.90 14.21
N ALA A 117 4.36 -8.32 12.95
CA ALA A 117 3.31 -8.84 12.09
C ALA A 117 2.74 -10.19 12.56
N ALA A 118 3.55 -11.07 13.15
CA ALA A 118 3.06 -12.31 13.76
C ALA A 118 2.23 -12.05 15.03
N LEU A 119 2.53 -10.98 15.77
CA LEU A 119 1.73 -10.53 16.92
C LEU A 119 0.39 -9.89 16.51
N LEU A 120 0.20 -9.51 15.24
CA LEU A 120 -1.10 -9.12 14.68
C LEU A 120 -1.98 -10.32 14.26
N SER A 121 -1.50 -11.56 14.42
CA SER A 121 -2.26 -12.76 14.08
C SER A 121 -3.41 -12.97 15.07
N ASP A 122 -4.64 -12.99 14.57
CA ASP A 122 -5.87 -13.14 15.35
C ASP A 122 -6.63 -14.39 14.86
N PRO A 123 -6.70 -15.48 15.66
CA PRO A 123 -7.41 -16.71 15.30
C PRO A 123 -8.89 -16.51 14.94
N GLY A 124 -9.52 -15.40 15.34
CA GLY A 124 -10.89 -15.05 14.96
C GLY A 124 -11.03 -14.31 13.63
N ASN A 125 -9.93 -13.88 13.01
CA ASN A 125 -9.94 -12.91 11.91
C ASN A 125 -8.91 -13.21 10.80
N VAL A 126 -7.62 -13.29 11.13
CA VAL A 126 -6.52 -13.47 10.16
C VAL A 126 -5.38 -14.27 10.77
N ASP A 127 -5.01 -15.35 10.08
CA ASP A 127 -3.92 -16.26 10.49
C ASP A 127 -2.65 -15.88 9.72
N ILE A 128 -1.64 -15.36 10.40
CA ILE A 128 -0.44 -14.80 9.79
C ILE A 128 0.74 -15.73 10.07
N HIS A 129 1.18 -16.44 9.02
CA HIS A 129 2.48 -17.11 9.04
C HIS A 129 3.57 -16.12 8.62
N VAL A 130 4.63 -16.00 9.42
CA VAL A 130 5.80 -15.18 9.10
C VAL A 130 7.01 -16.10 8.97
N LEU A 131 7.74 -15.96 7.87
CA LEU A 131 8.98 -16.66 7.63
C LEU A 131 10.10 -15.63 7.44
N GLU A 132 11.18 -15.73 8.21
CA GLU A 132 12.34 -14.86 8.11
C GLU A 132 13.59 -15.68 7.73
N VAL A 133 14.28 -15.24 6.68
CA VAL A 133 15.49 -15.89 6.15
C VAL A 133 16.70 -14.98 6.39
N ASP A 134 17.75 -15.50 7.01
CA ASP A 134 19.05 -14.80 7.13
C ASP A 134 20.20 -15.81 7.36
N PHE A 135 21.43 -15.30 7.50
CA PHE A 135 22.60 -16.08 7.85
C PHE A 135 22.44 -16.77 9.22
N PRO A 136 23.04 -17.96 9.44
CA PRO A 136 22.91 -18.70 10.69
C PRO A 136 23.26 -17.87 11.94
N ASP A 137 24.30 -17.05 11.89
CA ASP A 137 24.70 -16.17 12.99
C ASP A 137 23.69 -15.06 13.31
N VAL A 138 22.93 -14.57 12.33
CA VAL A 138 21.82 -13.62 12.54
C VAL A 138 20.57 -14.34 13.06
N VAL A 139 20.22 -15.49 12.48
CA VAL A 139 19.09 -16.34 12.91
C VAL A 139 19.29 -16.81 14.36
N ASN A 140 20.49 -17.27 14.72
CA ASN A 140 20.82 -17.65 16.10
C ASN A 140 20.65 -16.48 17.08
N ALA A 141 21.08 -15.27 16.71
CA ALA A 141 20.91 -14.08 17.55
C ALA A 141 19.44 -13.68 17.72
N LYS A 142 18.63 -13.77 16.65
CA LYS A 142 17.19 -13.51 16.72
C LYS A 142 16.45 -14.57 17.53
N ARG A 143 16.77 -15.87 17.35
CA ARG A 143 16.28 -16.97 18.19
C ARG A 143 16.50 -16.69 19.69
N ASP A 144 17.73 -16.35 20.07
CA ASP A 144 18.09 -16.08 21.46
C ASP A 144 17.25 -14.93 22.06
N PHE A 145 16.87 -13.93 21.25
CA PHE A 145 15.95 -12.85 21.64
C PHE A 145 14.49 -13.33 21.76
N LEU A 146 13.97 -14.11 20.80
CA LEU A 146 12.62 -14.67 20.88
C LEU A 146 12.44 -15.53 22.13
N GLU A 147 13.39 -16.40 22.41
CA GLU A 147 13.34 -17.36 23.51
C GLU A 147 13.56 -16.71 24.89
N ARG A 148 14.48 -15.74 25.02
CA ARG A 148 14.81 -15.12 26.32
C ARG A 148 14.03 -13.84 26.64
N ASN A 149 13.78 -12.99 25.64
CA ASN A 149 13.13 -11.70 25.84
C ASN A 149 11.61 -11.76 25.61
N LEU A 150 11.18 -12.38 24.51
CA LEU A 150 9.74 -12.53 24.19
C LEU A 150 9.12 -13.81 24.77
N LYS A 151 9.94 -14.74 25.26
CA LYS A 151 9.54 -16.03 25.87
C LYS A 151 8.72 -16.92 24.93
N TRP A 152 9.00 -16.87 23.63
CA TRP A 152 8.33 -17.72 22.64
C TRP A 152 8.81 -19.16 22.74
N THR A 153 7.86 -20.09 22.71
CA THR A 153 8.08 -21.54 22.69
C THR A 153 8.28 -22.06 21.28
N ARG A 154 9.18 -23.02 21.10
CA ARG A 154 9.28 -23.77 19.84
C ARG A 154 8.02 -24.60 19.64
N ALA A 155 7.58 -24.70 18.38
CA ALA A 155 6.45 -25.54 17.97
C ALA A 155 6.88 -26.97 17.62
N ASP A 156 8.15 -27.18 17.26
CA ASP A 156 8.75 -28.49 17.02
C ASP A 156 10.24 -28.45 17.39
N ASP A 157 10.67 -29.37 18.26
CA ASP A 157 12.08 -29.57 18.64
C ASP A 157 12.83 -30.55 17.72
N ASN A 158 12.12 -31.22 16.79
CA ASN A 158 12.69 -32.14 15.80
C ASN A 158 13.03 -31.44 14.47
N ALA A 159 12.63 -30.18 14.31
CA ALA A 159 13.02 -29.37 13.16
C ALA A 159 14.55 -29.20 13.13
N GLY A 160 15.18 -29.54 12.00
CA GLY A 160 16.64 -29.54 11.88
C GLY A 160 17.24 -28.15 12.03
N GLU A 161 18.51 -28.04 12.44
CA GLU A 161 19.17 -26.79 12.86
C GLU A 161 19.06 -25.59 11.89
N ASP A 162 18.81 -25.85 10.60
CA ASP A 162 18.55 -24.84 9.57
C ASP A 162 17.19 -24.12 9.69
N VAL A 163 16.19 -24.70 10.37
CA VAL A 163 14.79 -24.21 10.39
C VAL A 163 14.21 -24.32 11.81
N VAL A 164 13.72 -23.22 12.38
CA VAL A 164 13.14 -23.20 13.73
C VAL A 164 11.76 -22.57 13.72
N CYS A 165 10.76 -23.31 14.22
CA CYS A 165 9.35 -22.93 14.21
C CYS A 165 8.87 -22.53 15.61
N TYR A 166 8.04 -21.48 15.70
CA TYR A 166 7.50 -20.93 16.95
C TYR A 166 5.98 -20.82 16.94
N SER A 167 5.38 -21.07 18.11
CA SER A 167 3.98 -20.79 18.42
C SER A 167 3.85 -19.46 19.17
N VAL A 168 3.18 -18.48 18.56
CA VAL A 168 2.91 -17.18 19.21
C VAL A 168 1.62 -17.28 20.03
N ASN A 169 1.59 -16.63 21.20
CA ASN A 169 0.43 -16.51 22.09
C ASN A 169 -0.23 -17.85 22.52
N GLY A 170 0.51 -18.96 22.50
CA GLY A 170 -0.02 -20.29 22.84
C GLY A 170 -0.95 -20.89 21.77
N SER A 171 -0.95 -20.35 20.55
CA SER A 171 -1.60 -20.97 19.39
C SER A 171 -1.00 -22.36 19.11
N SER A 172 -1.83 -23.31 18.69
CA SER A 172 -1.37 -24.61 18.19
C SER A 172 -0.82 -24.53 16.75
N LEU A 173 -0.93 -23.38 16.10
CA LEU A 173 -0.41 -23.13 14.76
C LEU A 173 0.96 -22.45 14.84
N THR A 174 1.92 -22.95 14.06
CA THR A 174 3.18 -22.24 13.78
C THR A 174 2.88 -20.94 13.04
N THR A 175 3.06 -19.81 13.72
CA THR A 175 2.85 -18.47 13.18
C THR A 175 4.15 -17.76 12.83
N PHE A 176 5.30 -18.26 13.29
CA PHE A 176 6.61 -17.66 13.00
C PHE A 176 7.69 -18.72 12.80
N THR A 177 8.49 -18.57 11.73
CA THR A 177 9.53 -19.53 11.32
C THR A 177 10.82 -18.78 10.97
N LEU A 178 11.95 -19.20 11.55
CA LEU A 178 13.29 -18.75 11.17
C LEU A 178 13.95 -19.78 10.23
N VAL A 179 14.60 -19.32 9.17
CA VAL A 179 15.37 -20.16 8.23
C VAL A 179 16.80 -19.63 8.10
N ALA A 180 17.76 -20.43 8.57
CA ALA A 180 19.19 -20.17 8.47
C ALA A 180 19.71 -20.54 7.06
N ALA A 181 19.75 -19.56 6.16
CA ALA A 181 20.17 -19.76 4.78
C ALA A 181 21.01 -18.59 4.23
N ASP A 182 22.17 -18.93 3.67
CA ASP A 182 22.94 -18.03 2.82
C ASP A 182 22.23 -17.92 1.46
N LEU A 183 21.58 -16.78 1.20
CA LEU A 183 20.80 -16.52 -0.02
C LEU A 183 21.63 -16.62 -1.33
N ARG A 184 22.96 -16.67 -1.24
CA ARG A 184 23.86 -16.91 -2.38
C ARG A 184 23.96 -18.38 -2.78
N LYS A 185 23.45 -19.30 -1.95
CA LYS A 185 23.50 -20.75 -2.16
C LYS A 185 22.11 -21.25 -2.57
N ALA A 186 21.85 -21.31 -3.88
CA ALA A 186 20.55 -21.76 -4.41
C ALA A 186 20.10 -23.15 -3.91
N SER A 187 21.04 -24.02 -3.49
CA SER A 187 20.73 -25.30 -2.83
C SER A 187 19.97 -25.17 -1.50
N LYS A 188 20.00 -24.00 -0.83
CA LYS A 188 19.19 -23.71 0.37
C LYS A 188 17.79 -23.20 0.05
N TYR A 189 17.45 -22.89 -1.21
CA TYR A 189 16.11 -22.39 -1.56
C TYR A 189 15.02 -23.46 -1.32
N GLY A 190 15.38 -24.74 -1.38
CA GLY A 190 14.50 -25.85 -0.97
C GLY A 190 14.05 -25.76 0.50
N ASN A 191 14.91 -25.30 1.42
CA ASN A 191 14.52 -25.08 2.82
C ASN A 191 13.51 -23.94 2.95
N ILE A 192 13.71 -22.85 2.20
CA ILE A 192 12.82 -21.68 2.19
C ILE A 192 11.44 -22.08 1.63
N ALA A 193 11.41 -22.83 0.52
CA ALA A 193 10.17 -23.32 -0.08
C ALA A 193 9.44 -24.35 0.79
N GLY A 194 10.17 -25.30 1.39
CA GLY A 194 9.60 -26.34 2.25
C GLY A 194 9.08 -25.82 3.60
N ALA A 195 9.61 -24.69 4.08
CA ALA A 195 9.10 -23.98 5.25
C ALA A 195 7.99 -22.95 4.91
N ALA A 196 7.74 -22.67 3.63
CA ALA A 196 6.64 -21.82 3.19
C ALA A 196 5.33 -22.60 3.00
N HIS A 197 4.20 -21.89 2.96
CA HIS A 197 2.90 -22.49 2.68
C HIS A 197 2.54 -22.30 1.21
N PRO A 198 2.52 -23.37 0.39
CA PRO A 198 2.14 -23.26 -1.01
C PRO A 198 0.68 -22.83 -1.13
N ASN A 199 0.36 -22.14 -2.23
CA ASN A 199 -0.98 -21.60 -2.52
C ASN A 199 -1.56 -20.61 -1.50
N VAL A 200 -0.79 -20.11 -0.53
CA VAL A 200 -1.19 -19.00 0.36
C VAL A 200 -0.91 -17.65 -0.31
N ALA A 201 -1.69 -16.61 0.04
CA ALA A 201 -1.40 -15.23 -0.35
C ALA A 201 -0.14 -14.76 0.40
N THR A 202 0.94 -14.49 -0.34
CA THR A 202 2.29 -14.30 0.20
C THR A 202 2.89 -12.95 -0.18
N LEU A 203 3.35 -12.21 0.83
CA LEU A 203 4.14 -11.00 0.63
C LEU A 203 5.63 -11.28 0.91
N VAL A 204 6.43 -11.30 -0.14
CA VAL A 204 7.90 -11.39 -0.01
C VAL A 204 8.47 -9.98 0.18
N VAL A 205 9.42 -9.79 1.08
CA VAL A 205 10.01 -8.48 1.41
C VAL A 205 11.54 -8.58 1.40
N SER A 206 12.18 -7.70 0.64
CA SER A 206 13.62 -7.42 0.69
C SER A 206 13.84 -5.96 1.06
N GLU A 207 14.67 -5.69 2.08
CA GLU A 207 14.86 -4.36 2.63
C GLU A 207 16.36 -4.00 2.72
N LEU A 208 16.95 -3.61 1.58
CA LEU A 208 18.39 -3.50 1.34
C LEU A 208 19.11 -4.84 1.46
N VAL A 209 18.74 -5.83 0.64
CA VAL A 209 19.32 -7.18 0.67
C VAL A 209 19.73 -7.66 -0.72
N VAL A 210 18.89 -7.49 -1.75
CA VAL A 210 19.23 -7.95 -3.11
C VAL A 210 20.50 -7.24 -3.62
N ALA A 211 20.69 -5.97 -3.26
CA ALA A 211 21.88 -5.21 -3.65
C ALA A 211 23.22 -5.78 -3.15
N TYR A 212 23.25 -6.68 -2.16
CA TYR A 212 24.48 -7.34 -1.68
C TYR A 212 24.81 -8.66 -2.38
N LEU A 213 23.89 -9.23 -3.16
CA LEU A 213 24.00 -10.62 -3.63
C LEU A 213 24.86 -10.78 -4.90
N GLY A 214 25.08 -9.70 -5.64
CA GLY A 214 25.66 -9.74 -6.97
C GLY A 214 24.64 -10.14 -8.04
N GLU A 215 24.90 -9.74 -9.30
CA GLU A 215 23.96 -9.79 -10.43
C GLU A 215 23.32 -11.17 -10.67
N VAL A 216 24.14 -12.23 -10.71
CA VAL A 216 23.68 -13.59 -11.05
C VAL A 216 22.82 -14.19 -9.92
N VAL A 217 23.21 -13.98 -8.65
CA VAL A 217 22.43 -14.45 -7.50
C VAL A 217 21.14 -13.65 -7.36
N CYS A 218 21.20 -12.33 -7.55
CA CYS A 218 20.02 -11.46 -7.63
C CYS A 218 19.00 -11.99 -8.64
N GLN A 219 19.44 -12.34 -9.85
CA GLN A 219 18.60 -12.99 -10.85
C GLN A 219 18.02 -14.33 -10.35
N THR A 220 18.85 -15.26 -9.87
CA THR A 220 18.39 -16.60 -9.46
C THR A 220 17.41 -16.52 -8.29
N LEU A 221 17.64 -15.64 -7.31
CA LEU A 221 16.75 -15.43 -6.18
C LEU A 221 15.42 -14.81 -6.61
N LEU A 222 15.44 -13.78 -7.46
CA LEU A 222 14.22 -13.11 -7.92
C LEU A 222 13.38 -14.02 -8.82
N GLN A 223 14.01 -14.86 -9.65
CA GLN A 223 13.32 -15.89 -10.42
C GLN A 223 12.68 -16.95 -9.50
N PHE A 224 13.37 -17.42 -8.45
CA PHE A 224 12.79 -18.29 -7.44
C PHE A 224 11.61 -17.64 -6.68
N CYS A 225 11.73 -16.36 -6.33
CA CYS A 225 10.63 -15.63 -5.69
C CYS A 225 9.40 -15.55 -6.61
N ALA A 226 9.58 -15.19 -7.88
CA ALA A 226 8.50 -15.10 -8.86
C ALA A 226 7.83 -16.45 -9.14
N SER A 227 8.62 -17.52 -9.30
CA SER A 227 8.12 -18.85 -9.70
C SER A 227 7.60 -19.72 -8.56
N THR A 228 8.02 -19.48 -7.31
CA THR A 228 7.73 -20.37 -6.17
C THR A 228 7.07 -19.66 -5.01
N LEU A 229 7.59 -18.50 -4.58
CA LEU A 229 7.04 -17.78 -3.42
C LEU A 229 5.84 -16.89 -3.78
N CYS A 230 5.78 -16.42 -5.03
CA CYS A 230 4.72 -15.56 -5.57
C CYS A 230 3.82 -16.27 -6.60
N GLU A 231 3.74 -17.60 -6.57
CA GLU A 231 2.89 -18.39 -7.49
C GLU A 231 1.39 -18.06 -7.33
N ASN A 232 0.91 -17.88 -6.10
CA ASN A 232 -0.47 -17.46 -5.85
C ASN A 232 -0.72 -16.04 -6.42
N ARG A 233 -1.84 -15.89 -7.15
CA ARG A 233 -2.34 -14.65 -7.78
C ARG A 233 -2.59 -13.46 -6.84
N GLU A 234 -2.60 -13.67 -5.53
CA GLU A 234 -2.72 -12.65 -4.47
C GLU A 234 -1.37 -12.37 -3.79
N SER A 235 -0.27 -12.91 -4.31
CA SER A 235 1.09 -12.69 -3.83
C SER A 235 1.82 -11.56 -4.55
N ALA A 236 2.74 -10.93 -3.83
CA ALA A 236 3.61 -9.88 -4.35
C ALA A 236 4.99 -9.90 -3.65
N MET A 237 5.99 -9.31 -4.29
CA MET A 237 7.31 -9.03 -3.72
C MET A 237 7.53 -7.53 -3.61
N ILE A 238 8.02 -7.07 -2.46
CA ILE A 238 8.48 -5.70 -2.22
C ILE A 238 9.99 -5.68 -2.17
N LEU A 239 10.60 -4.77 -2.92
CA LEU A 239 12.02 -4.44 -2.84
C LEU A 239 12.16 -2.97 -2.40
N TYR A 240 12.77 -2.73 -1.24
CA TYR A 240 13.34 -1.44 -0.89
C TYR A 240 14.85 -1.55 -1.14
N GLU A 241 15.34 -0.94 -2.22
CA GLU A 241 16.72 -1.12 -2.70
C GLU A 241 17.30 0.23 -3.20
N PRO A 242 18.63 0.42 -3.17
CA PRO A 242 19.24 1.64 -3.71
C PRO A 242 19.13 1.65 -5.25
N LEU A 243 19.22 2.83 -5.85
CA LEU A 243 19.41 2.97 -7.30
C LEU A 243 20.92 3.01 -7.64
N LYS A 244 21.31 2.34 -8.72
CA LYS A 244 22.68 2.40 -9.26
C LYS A 244 22.92 3.79 -9.87
N PRO A 245 23.99 4.53 -9.52
CA PRO A 245 24.29 5.81 -10.13
C PRO A 245 24.53 5.70 -11.64
N VAL A 246 24.00 6.64 -12.42
CA VAL A 246 24.25 6.75 -13.86
C VAL A 246 25.52 7.57 -14.09
N GLU A 247 26.60 6.90 -14.51
CA GLU A 247 27.95 7.49 -14.65
C GLU A 247 27.99 8.77 -15.49
N TYR A 248 27.24 8.83 -16.59
CA TYR A 248 27.21 9.97 -17.51
C TYR A 248 26.26 11.10 -17.09
N ASP A 249 25.33 10.87 -16.15
CA ASP A 249 24.42 11.91 -15.68
C ASP A 249 25.17 12.91 -14.78
N ARG A 250 25.07 14.20 -15.09
CA ARG A 250 25.71 15.30 -14.36
C ARG A 250 24.76 16.01 -13.38
N SER A 251 23.55 15.50 -13.18
CA SER A 251 22.62 16.01 -12.18
C SER A 251 23.20 15.96 -10.76
N VAL A 252 22.70 16.86 -9.89
CA VAL A 252 23.04 16.87 -8.46
C VAL A 252 22.66 15.54 -7.79
N LEU A 253 21.56 14.90 -8.24
CA LEU A 253 21.12 13.60 -7.76
C LEU A 253 22.12 12.49 -8.13
N SER A 254 22.56 12.38 -9.39
CA SER A 254 23.57 11.38 -9.77
C SER A 254 24.94 11.66 -9.13
N ALA A 255 25.30 12.93 -8.92
CA ALA A 255 26.49 13.29 -8.13
C ALA A 255 26.38 12.79 -6.67
N TYR A 256 25.25 13.03 -6.01
CA TYR A 256 24.97 12.51 -4.66
C TYR A 256 24.99 10.97 -4.64
N GLN A 257 24.29 10.31 -5.56
CA GLN A 257 24.24 8.85 -5.70
C GLN A 257 25.65 8.26 -5.87
N ARG A 258 26.50 8.82 -6.74
CA ARG A 258 27.90 8.37 -6.90
C ARG A 258 28.69 8.45 -5.59
N CYS A 259 28.63 9.58 -4.90
CA CYS A 259 29.34 9.77 -3.63
C CYS A 259 28.82 8.80 -2.54
N TYR A 260 27.50 8.66 -2.41
CA TYR A 260 26.88 7.73 -1.46
C TYR A 260 27.26 6.27 -1.77
N TYR A 261 27.15 5.86 -3.04
CA TYR A 261 27.51 4.53 -3.52
C TYR A 261 28.99 4.20 -3.26
N ALA A 262 29.90 5.15 -3.52
CA ALA A 262 31.32 4.99 -3.24
C ALA A 262 31.59 4.82 -1.74
N HIS A 263 30.99 5.64 -0.87
CA HIS A 263 31.10 5.49 0.58
C HIS A 263 30.53 4.16 1.09
N PHE A 264 29.43 3.69 0.51
CA PHE A 264 28.77 2.44 0.88
C PHE A 264 29.60 1.21 0.43
N LYS A 265 30.10 1.21 -0.82
CA LYS A 265 31.03 0.19 -1.33
C LYS A 265 32.30 0.12 -0.47
N ALA A 266 32.92 1.26 -0.17
CA ALA A 266 34.06 1.33 0.73
C ALA A 266 33.75 0.97 2.20
N LYS A 267 32.47 0.89 2.61
CA LYS A 267 32.07 0.32 3.91
C LYS A 267 31.99 -1.20 3.85
N LEU A 268 31.50 -1.77 2.74
CA LEU A 268 31.44 -3.23 2.51
C LEU A 268 32.85 -3.83 2.36
N GLU A 269 33.71 -3.20 1.55
CA GLU A 269 35.09 -3.65 1.31
C GLU A 269 35.93 -3.70 2.60
N ARG A 270 35.72 -2.75 3.53
CA ARG A 270 36.34 -2.76 4.87
C ARG A 270 35.77 -3.84 5.81
N GLY A 271 34.75 -4.59 5.38
CA GLY A 271 34.19 -5.73 6.10
C GLY A 271 34.64 -7.08 5.57
N GLU A 272 35.31 -7.15 4.42
CA GLU A 272 35.86 -8.39 3.87
C GLU A 272 37.19 -8.73 4.59
N SER A 273 37.20 -9.79 5.40
CA SER A 273 38.44 -10.36 5.91
C SER A 273 39.21 -11.06 4.78
N GLU A 274 40.54 -11.10 4.88
CA GLU A 274 41.49 -11.57 3.84
C GLU A 274 41.33 -13.04 3.39
N THR A 275 40.33 -13.75 3.92
CA THR A 275 40.11 -15.20 3.83
C THR A 275 39.44 -15.70 2.54
N GLY A 276 39.24 -14.84 1.53
CA GLY A 276 39.20 -15.27 0.12
C GLY A 276 37.95 -14.99 -0.72
N GLN A 277 38.21 -14.45 -1.93
CA GLN A 277 37.48 -14.54 -3.21
C GLN A 277 35.98 -14.17 -3.33
N HIS A 278 35.20 -14.05 -2.25
CA HIS A 278 33.80 -13.64 -2.34
C HIS A 278 33.62 -12.13 -2.23
N HIS A 279 34.06 -11.40 -3.26
CA HIS A 279 33.78 -9.96 -3.39
C HIS A 279 32.28 -9.68 -3.37
N SER A 280 31.84 -8.92 -2.36
CA SER A 280 30.49 -8.41 -2.20
C SER A 280 30.27 -7.25 -3.18
N VAL A 281 30.09 -7.59 -4.46
CA VAL A 281 29.79 -6.62 -5.50
C VAL A 281 28.40 -6.07 -5.25
N LEU A 282 28.36 -4.88 -4.66
CA LEU A 282 27.19 -4.01 -4.60
C LEU A 282 26.57 -3.93 -6.00
N ALA A 283 25.41 -4.55 -6.17
CA ALA A 283 24.74 -4.75 -7.46
C ALA A 283 23.26 -4.36 -7.34
N PRO A 284 22.94 -3.05 -7.32
CA PRO A 284 21.56 -2.60 -7.21
C PRO A 284 20.73 -3.08 -8.39
N VAL A 285 19.43 -3.29 -8.14
CA VAL A 285 18.50 -3.90 -9.11
C VAL A 285 18.46 -3.11 -10.43
N GLY A 286 18.53 -1.78 -10.38
CA GLY A 286 18.62 -0.95 -11.58
C GLY A 286 19.11 0.47 -11.31
N ALA A 287 19.37 1.23 -12.38
CA ALA A 287 19.82 2.62 -12.31
C ALA A 287 18.66 3.65 -12.37
N SER A 288 17.46 3.20 -12.70
CA SER A 288 16.23 3.99 -12.77
C SER A 288 15.03 3.10 -12.44
N CYS A 289 13.88 3.70 -12.16
CA CYS A 289 12.63 2.96 -11.97
C CYS A 289 12.30 2.06 -13.18
N GLU A 290 12.50 2.57 -14.40
CA GLU A 290 12.30 1.83 -15.66
C GLU A 290 13.26 0.64 -15.82
N ALA A 291 14.53 0.78 -15.43
CA ALA A 291 15.48 -0.32 -15.46
C ALA A 291 15.09 -1.43 -14.46
N VAL A 292 14.59 -1.05 -13.28
CA VAL A 292 14.05 -2.00 -12.28
C VAL A 292 12.78 -2.68 -12.80
N THR A 293 11.85 -1.94 -13.42
CA THR A 293 10.65 -2.48 -14.10
C THR A 293 11.03 -3.54 -15.14
N THR A 294 11.95 -3.20 -16.05
CA THR A 294 12.40 -4.09 -17.14
C THR A 294 13.02 -5.37 -16.58
N ARG A 295 13.85 -5.25 -15.55
CA ARG A 295 14.53 -6.38 -14.91
C ARG A 295 13.56 -7.31 -14.15
N LEU A 296 12.57 -6.76 -13.46
CA LEU A 296 11.55 -7.56 -12.76
C LEU A 296 10.66 -8.33 -13.73
N LEU A 297 10.31 -7.74 -14.88
CA LEU A 297 9.62 -8.43 -15.98
C LEU A 297 10.47 -9.59 -16.54
N GLN A 298 11.78 -9.37 -16.74
CA GLN A 298 12.72 -10.41 -17.19
C GLN A 298 12.88 -11.56 -16.18
N TYR A 299 12.64 -11.32 -14.90
CA TYR A 299 12.71 -12.34 -13.84
C TYR A 299 11.36 -13.01 -13.55
N GLY A 300 10.32 -12.73 -14.33
CA GLY A 300 9.05 -13.44 -14.30
C GLY A 300 7.98 -12.83 -13.39
N PHE A 301 8.16 -11.62 -12.86
CA PHE A 301 7.07 -10.90 -12.21
C PHE A 301 6.15 -10.21 -13.23
N ALA A 302 4.87 -10.07 -12.91
CA ALA A 302 3.92 -9.28 -13.69
C ALA A 302 3.75 -7.86 -13.11
N PHE A 303 3.41 -6.92 -14.00
CA PHE A 303 3.01 -5.53 -13.69
C PHE A 303 3.83 -4.80 -12.61
N PRO A 304 5.19 -4.90 -12.57
CA PRO A 304 5.95 -4.32 -11.47
C PRO A 304 5.84 -2.79 -11.47
N ARG A 305 5.51 -2.21 -10.32
CA ARG A 305 5.34 -0.76 -10.11
C ARG A 305 6.44 -0.26 -9.21
N ILE A 306 7.26 0.66 -9.73
CA ILE A 306 8.45 1.18 -9.06
C ILE A 306 8.27 2.69 -8.87
N ILE A 307 8.62 3.19 -7.69
CA ILE A 307 8.62 4.62 -7.35
C ILE A 307 9.84 4.97 -6.50
N ASP A 308 10.24 6.23 -6.47
CA ASP A 308 11.25 6.70 -5.53
C ASP A 308 10.71 6.67 -4.08
N VAL A 309 11.59 6.48 -3.10
CA VAL A 309 11.18 6.38 -1.70
C VAL A 309 10.64 7.72 -1.15
N GLY A 310 11.06 8.86 -1.71
CA GLY A 310 10.56 10.18 -1.31
C GLY A 310 9.06 10.33 -1.59
N THR A 311 8.63 9.97 -2.80
CA THR A 311 7.20 9.97 -3.15
C THR A 311 6.45 8.87 -2.40
N ALA A 312 7.02 7.68 -2.19
CA ALA A 312 6.40 6.63 -1.36
C ALA A 312 6.12 7.09 0.08
N ALA A 313 7.02 7.89 0.67
CA ALA A 313 6.88 8.47 2.00
C ALA A 313 5.65 9.39 2.13
N LEU A 314 5.29 10.11 1.07
CA LEU A 314 4.10 10.96 1.04
C LEU A 314 2.81 10.15 1.20
N TYR A 315 2.75 8.96 0.58
CA TYR A 315 1.62 8.05 0.75
C TYR A 315 1.60 7.43 2.15
N ALA A 316 2.73 6.94 2.66
CA ALA A 316 2.80 6.43 4.05
C ALA A 316 2.37 7.51 5.08
N ARG A 317 2.74 8.78 4.85
CA ARG A 317 2.27 9.93 5.64
C ARG A 317 0.77 10.20 5.49
N ALA A 318 0.21 10.09 4.29
CA ALA A 318 -1.24 10.20 4.07
C ALA A 318 -2.03 9.09 4.79
N HIS A 319 -1.40 7.92 4.97
CA HIS A 319 -1.88 6.83 5.81
C HIS A 319 -1.50 7.00 7.30
N GLY A 320 -1.12 8.22 7.72
CA GLY A 320 -0.95 8.66 9.09
C GLY A 320 0.49 8.67 9.63
N ALA A 321 1.50 8.23 8.88
CA ALA A 321 2.86 8.12 9.42
C ALA A 321 3.43 9.48 9.82
N MET A 322 3.86 9.63 11.07
CA MET A 322 4.41 10.86 11.63
C MET A 322 5.89 10.99 11.26
N LEU A 323 6.12 11.45 10.03
CA LEU A 323 7.44 11.73 9.45
C LEU A 323 7.91 13.18 9.71
N THR A 324 7.17 13.95 10.50
CA THR A 324 7.60 15.30 10.94
C THR A 324 8.74 15.15 11.97
N PRO A 325 9.93 15.74 11.76
CA PRO A 325 11.01 15.68 12.73
C PRO A 325 10.64 16.43 14.03
N LEU A 326 10.96 15.83 15.18
CA LEU A 326 10.92 16.53 16.47
C LEU A 326 12.29 17.11 16.88
N GLU A 327 13.37 16.69 16.21
CA GLU A 327 14.70 17.27 16.34
C GLU A 327 14.92 18.40 15.31
N MET A 328 15.80 19.36 15.64
CA MET A 328 16.16 20.42 14.68
C MET A 328 16.81 19.81 13.44
N PHE A 329 16.32 20.21 12.26
CA PHE A 329 16.76 19.67 10.98
C PHE A 329 16.76 20.76 9.90
N ASP A 330 17.90 20.93 9.24
CA ASP A 330 18.15 21.88 8.15
C ASP A 330 18.60 21.20 6.85
N GLU A 331 19.12 19.97 6.92
CA GLU A 331 19.60 19.17 5.77
C GLU A 331 18.48 18.65 4.83
N HIS A 332 17.35 19.36 4.70
CA HIS A 332 16.18 18.96 3.91
C HIS A 332 16.51 18.58 2.45
N MET A 333 17.42 19.32 1.80
CA MET A 333 17.88 19.01 0.44
C MET A 333 18.71 17.71 0.39
N ALA A 334 19.50 17.43 1.42
CA ALA A 334 20.23 16.16 1.51
C ALA A 334 19.26 14.99 1.73
N LEU A 335 18.15 15.19 2.45
CA LEU A 335 17.09 14.19 2.59
C LEU A 335 16.36 13.91 1.27
N ASP A 336 15.98 14.94 0.49
CA ASP A 336 15.38 14.73 -0.83
C ASP A 336 16.29 13.89 -1.75
N LEU A 337 17.56 14.28 -1.85
CA LEU A 337 18.57 13.56 -2.64
C LEU A 337 18.81 12.14 -2.10
N HIS A 338 18.76 11.95 -0.78
CA HIS A 338 18.90 10.63 -0.15
C HIS A 338 17.71 9.72 -0.49
N LEU A 339 16.47 10.18 -0.28
CA LEU A 339 15.26 9.38 -0.53
C LEU A 339 15.10 9.06 -2.02
N ARG A 340 15.48 9.99 -2.91
CA ARG A 340 15.53 9.79 -4.37
C ARG A 340 16.74 8.96 -4.86
N SER A 341 17.60 8.51 -3.93
CA SER A 341 18.64 7.51 -4.20
C SER A 341 18.19 6.07 -3.91
N TYR A 342 16.95 5.88 -3.44
CA TYR A 342 16.32 4.57 -3.24
C TYR A 342 15.03 4.46 -4.04
N ALA A 343 14.68 3.23 -4.40
CA ALA A 343 13.39 2.89 -4.99
C ALA A 343 12.63 1.89 -4.11
N LEU A 344 11.32 2.08 -4.06
CA LEU A 344 10.37 1.05 -3.65
C LEU A 344 9.82 0.41 -4.93
N ALA A 345 10.11 -0.86 -5.13
CA ALA A 345 9.48 -1.67 -6.17
C ALA A 345 8.47 -2.63 -5.54
N VAL A 346 7.29 -2.77 -6.16
CA VAL A 346 6.35 -3.85 -5.88
C VAL A 346 6.13 -4.64 -7.16
N ALA A 347 6.31 -5.95 -7.10
CA ALA A 347 6.26 -6.87 -8.22
C ALA A 347 5.23 -7.96 -7.95
N PHE A 348 4.36 -8.28 -8.91
CA PHE A 348 3.20 -9.15 -8.67
C PHE A 348 3.39 -10.53 -9.30
N SER A 349 2.60 -11.51 -8.84
CA SER A 349 2.58 -12.88 -9.37
C SER A 349 2.57 -12.94 -10.91
N PRO A 350 3.32 -13.86 -11.55
CA PRO A 350 3.21 -14.11 -13.00
C PRO A 350 1.82 -14.54 -13.48
N SER A 351 0.92 -14.94 -12.57
CA SER A 351 -0.40 -15.47 -12.93
C SER A 351 -1.21 -14.45 -13.72
N ARG A 352 -1.40 -14.71 -15.01
CA ARG A 352 -2.02 -13.77 -15.98
C ARG A 352 -3.55 -13.65 -15.85
N HIS A 353 -4.16 -14.40 -14.94
CA HIS A 353 -5.55 -14.16 -14.55
C HIS A 353 -5.65 -12.74 -13.99
N ILE A 354 -6.72 -12.02 -14.35
CA ILE A 354 -6.92 -10.58 -14.08
C ILE A 354 -6.25 -10.22 -12.76
N THR A 355 -5.16 -9.44 -12.84
CA THR A 355 -4.32 -9.06 -11.69
C THR A 355 -5.24 -8.65 -10.56
N ASN A 356 -4.94 -9.02 -9.32
CA ASN A 356 -5.74 -8.55 -8.20
C ASN A 356 -5.55 -7.02 -8.09
N LEU A 357 -6.37 -6.25 -8.81
CA LEU A 357 -6.26 -4.80 -8.94
C LEU A 357 -6.45 -4.13 -7.58
N ILE A 358 -7.21 -4.76 -6.68
CA ILE A 358 -7.33 -4.33 -5.29
C ILE A 358 -5.98 -4.47 -4.57
N LEU A 359 -5.28 -5.61 -4.68
CA LEU A 359 -3.92 -5.80 -4.17
C LEU A 359 -2.94 -4.78 -4.80
N GLU A 360 -2.95 -4.64 -6.14
CA GLU A 360 -2.08 -3.72 -6.87
C GLU A 360 -2.26 -2.27 -6.38
N ARG A 361 -3.50 -1.78 -6.28
CA ARG A 361 -3.80 -0.41 -5.82
C ARG A 361 -3.66 -0.23 -4.31
N THR A 362 -3.70 -1.31 -3.53
CA THR A 362 -3.50 -1.26 -2.07
C THR A 362 -2.02 -1.12 -1.71
N LEU A 363 -1.15 -1.86 -2.40
CA LEU A 363 0.31 -1.75 -2.27
C LEU A 363 0.87 -0.56 -3.05
N CYS A 364 0.32 -0.25 -4.24
CA CYS A 364 0.77 0.85 -5.11
C CYS A 364 -0.28 1.96 -5.27
N PRO A 365 -0.74 2.61 -4.18
CA PRO A 365 -1.76 3.66 -4.25
C PRO A 365 -1.31 4.90 -5.03
N TRP A 366 -0.01 5.06 -5.26
CA TRP A 366 0.57 6.13 -6.08
C TRP A 366 0.22 6.06 -7.57
N VAL A 367 -0.19 4.89 -8.10
CA VAL A 367 -0.58 4.76 -9.52
C VAL A 367 -1.90 5.48 -9.80
N THR A 368 -2.86 5.37 -8.89
CA THR A 368 -4.16 6.06 -8.93
C THR A 368 -4.15 7.41 -8.19
N GLY A 369 -3.28 7.57 -7.19
CA GLY A 369 -3.37 8.61 -6.17
C GLY A 369 -4.40 8.29 -5.07
N VAL A 370 -4.95 7.06 -5.05
CA VAL A 370 -6.05 6.64 -4.16
C VAL A 370 -5.88 5.17 -3.78
N ARG A 371 -5.66 4.89 -2.49
CA ARG A 371 -5.73 3.53 -1.92
C ARG A 371 -7.18 3.03 -1.88
N PRO A 372 -7.48 1.79 -2.28
CA PRO A 372 -8.81 1.21 -2.12
C PRO A 372 -9.26 1.14 -0.65
N SER A 373 -10.53 1.40 -0.40
CA SER A 373 -11.16 1.18 0.91
C SER A 373 -12.20 0.07 0.82
N ARG A 374 -12.22 -0.83 1.82
CA ARG A 374 -13.20 -1.91 1.92
C ARG A 374 -14.46 -1.41 2.62
N PHE A 375 -15.64 -1.81 2.14
CA PHE A 375 -16.91 -1.58 2.83
C PHE A 375 -17.80 -2.84 2.78
N GLN A 376 -18.85 -2.87 3.61
CA GLN A 376 -19.75 -4.02 3.75
C GLN A 376 -21.12 -3.72 3.12
N LEU A 377 -21.69 -4.72 2.42
CA LEU A 377 -23.01 -4.61 1.79
C LEU A 377 -24.10 -5.25 2.65
N ASP A 378 -24.49 -4.56 3.72
CA ASP A 378 -25.36 -5.03 4.84
C ASP A 378 -26.72 -5.67 4.48
N ARG A 379 -27.13 -5.63 3.20
CA ARG A 379 -28.43 -6.17 2.74
C ARG A 379 -28.33 -7.18 1.59
N VAL A 380 -27.13 -7.45 1.07
CA VAL A 380 -26.96 -8.53 0.09
C VAL A 380 -26.92 -9.86 0.86
N ARG A 381 -27.80 -10.81 0.50
CA ARG A 381 -27.82 -12.14 1.12
C ARG A 381 -26.46 -12.83 0.89
N GLY A 382 -25.70 -13.02 1.97
CA GLY A 382 -24.32 -13.54 1.93
C GLY A 382 -23.26 -12.55 2.36
N GLY A 383 -23.59 -11.25 2.49
CA GLY A 383 -22.67 -10.22 3.01
C GLY A 383 -21.49 -9.94 2.07
N SER A 384 -21.78 -9.59 0.81
CA SER A 384 -20.74 -9.30 -0.19
C SER A 384 -19.85 -8.13 0.24
N ILE A 385 -18.57 -8.22 -0.12
CA ILE A 385 -17.56 -7.20 0.20
C ILE A 385 -17.49 -6.21 -0.96
N GLY A 386 -17.72 -4.94 -0.65
CA GLY A 386 -17.57 -3.84 -1.58
C GLY A 386 -16.20 -3.17 -1.48
N TRP A 387 -15.75 -2.59 -2.59
CA TRP A 387 -14.52 -1.80 -2.68
C TRP A 387 -14.79 -0.40 -3.22
N LEU A 388 -14.29 0.61 -2.53
CA LEU A 388 -14.22 1.99 -3.01
C LEU A 388 -12.81 2.22 -3.57
N SER A 389 -12.72 2.76 -4.78
CA SER A 389 -11.46 2.88 -5.52
C SER A 389 -11.52 4.05 -6.51
N ALA A 390 -10.38 4.48 -7.07
CA ALA A 390 -10.41 5.31 -8.27
C ALA A 390 -10.95 4.50 -9.47
N ILE A 391 -11.56 5.17 -10.45
CA ILE A 391 -11.97 4.51 -11.70
C ILE A 391 -10.76 4.04 -12.51
N GLU A 392 -10.81 2.80 -12.97
CA GLU A 392 -9.81 2.19 -13.84
C GLU A 392 -10.33 2.09 -15.29
N ARG A 393 -9.44 1.87 -16.25
CA ARG A 393 -9.81 1.87 -17.67
C ARG A 393 -10.79 0.74 -18.06
N CYS A 394 -10.77 -0.38 -17.33
CA CYS A 394 -11.74 -1.46 -17.44
C CYS A 394 -13.14 -1.10 -16.91
N ASP A 395 -13.25 -0.08 -16.04
CA ASP A 395 -14.52 0.33 -15.43
C ASP A 395 -15.33 1.29 -16.33
N GLU A 396 -14.67 2.04 -17.23
CA GLU A 396 -15.30 3.16 -17.96
C GLU A 396 -16.60 2.76 -18.68
N ASN A 397 -16.61 1.60 -19.34
CA ASN A 397 -17.78 1.11 -20.05
C ASN A 397 -18.93 0.70 -19.11
N GLN A 398 -18.62 0.11 -17.94
CA GLN A 398 -19.61 -0.19 -16.91
C GLN A 398 -20.17 1.11 -16.30
N VAL A 399 -19.30 2.07 -15.94
CA VAL A 399 -19.69 3.38 -15.40
C VAL A 399 -20.60 4.14 -16.38
N ARG A 400 -20.29 4.14 -17.67
CA ARG A 400 -21.12 4.75 -18.72
C ARG A 400 -22.48 4.08 -18.87
N THR A 401 -22.50 2.74 -18.93
CA THR A 401 -23.75 1.96 -19.06
C THR A 401 -24.66 2.16 -17.85
N LEU A 402 -24.09 2.11 -16.64
CA LEU A 402 -24.79 2.35 -15.38
C LEU A 402 -25.31 3.79 -15.28
N PHE A 403 -24.54 4.78 -15.76
CA PHE A 403 -24.99 6.17 -15.83
C PHE A 403 -26.18 6.35 -16.78
N GLU A 404 -26.14 5.76 -17.98
CA GLU A 404 -27.20 5.92 -18.98
C GLU A 404 -28.51 5.27 -18.50
N GLY A 405 -28.47 4.00 -18.07
CA GLY A 405 -29.63 3.27 -17.55
C GLY A 405 -30.22 3.87 -16.27
N THR A 406 -29.41 4.51 -15.42
CA THR A 406 -29.89 5.17 -14.17
C THR A 406 -30.97 6.23 -14.43
N TYR A 407 -30.96 6.89 -15.59
CA TYR A 407 -31.87 8.00 -15.92
C TYR A 407 -32.84 7.70 -17.07
N GLU A 408 -32.77 6.52 -17.69
CA GLU A 408 -33.53 6.17 -18.90
C GLU A 408 -35.05 6.37 -18.74
N HIS A 409 -35.59 5.91 -17.62
CA HIS A 409 -37.01 6.09 -17.22
C HIS A 409 -37.48 7.55 -17.09
N LEU A 410 -36.58 8.54 -17.19
CA LEU A 410 -36.89 9.98 -17.14
C LEU A 410 -36.78 10.66 -18.52
N PHE A 411 -36.31 9.97 -19.57
CA PHE A 411 -36.02 10.59 -20.87
C PHE A 411 -37.30 11.06 -21.58
N GLU A 412 -38.40 10.32 -21.48
CA GLU A 412 -39.71 10.70 -22.04
C GLU A 412 -40.34 11.87 -21.26
N MET A 413 -40.37 11.77 -19.93
CA MET A 413 -40.97 12.77 -19.04
C MET A 413 -40.18 14.09 -19.03
N TYR A 414 -38.85 14.01 -19.14
CA TYR A 414 -37.96 15.17 -19.11
C TYR A 414 -36.90 15.09 -20.23
N PRO A 415 -37.22 15.48 -21.48
CA PRO A 415 -36.26 15.47 -22.60
C PRO A 415 -34.99 16.32 -22.38
N GLY A 416 -35.00 17.23 -21.39
CA GLY A 416 -33.79 17.91 -20.91
C GLY A 416 -32.77 16.97 -20.24
N VAL A 417 -33.23 15.97 -19.47
CA VAL A 417 -32.37 14.96 -18.82
C VAL A 417 -31.65 14.12 -19.86
N HIS A 418 -32.36 13.66 -20.91
CA HIS A 418 -31.76 12.92 -22.01
C HIS A 418 -30.63 13.72 -22.70
N ARG A 419 -30.85 15.02 -22.92
CA ARG A 419 -29.81 15.92 -23.46
C ARG A 419 -28.64 16.12 -22.49
N MET A 420 -28.90 16.21 -21.18
CA MET A 420 -27.84 16.29 -20.16
C MET A 420 -27.00 15.01 -20.12
N VAL A 421 -27.62 13.83 -20.06
CA VAL A 421 -26.94 12.52 -20.06
C VAL A 421 -26.08 12.37 -21.32
N LYS A 422 -26.62 12.65 -22.51
CA LYS A 422 -25.86 12.63 -23.76
C LYS A 422 -24.74 13.67 -23.84
N SER A 423 -24.84 14.81 -23.14
CA SER A 423 -23.71 15.75 -23.01
C SER A 423 -22.62 15.23 -22.07
N VAL A 424 -22.99 14.52 -20.99
CA VAL A 424 -22.04 13.96 -20.02
C VAL A 424 -21.27 12.79 -20.63
N LEU A 425 -21.97 11.87 -21.31
CA LEU A 425 -21.37 10.72 -22.03
C LEU A 425 -20.45 11.13 -23.20
N LYS A 426 -20.55 12.38 -23.68
CA LYS A 426 -19.68 12.96 -24.72
C LYS A 426 -18.57 13.88 -24.19
N LYS A 427 -18.55 14.17 -22.88
CA LYS A 427 -17.58 15.08 -22.25
C LYS A 427 -16.91 14.41 -21.06
N ASP A 428 -17.55 14.49 -19.90
CA ASP A 428 -16.99 14.06 -18.61
C ASP A 428 -16.73 12.56 -18.53
N LEU A 429 -17.59 11.74 -19.15
CA LEU A 429 -17.51 10.27 -19.16
C LEU A 429 -17.11 9.71 -20.55
N LEU A 430 -16.43 10.50 -21.39
CA LEU A 430 -16.02 10.06 -22.72
C LEU A 430 -15.03 8.89 -22.61
N ALA A 431 -15.37 7.72 -23.15
CA ALA A 431 -14.53 6.53 -23.12
C ALA A 431 -13.37 6.60 -24.13
N THR A 432 -12.25 5.99 -23.75
CA THR A 432 -11.05 5.86 -24.58
C THR A 432 -11.28 4.91 -25.78
N VAL A 433 -10.73 5.23 -26.97
CA VAL A 433 -10.74 4.35 -28.17
C VAL A 433 -9.36 3.70 -28.43
N GLY A 434 -8.44 3.80 -27.47
CA GLY A 434 -7.08 3.23 -27.56
C GLY A 434 -7.05 1.71 -27.31
N LYS A 435 -5.93 1.07 -27.65
CA LYS A 435 -5.81 -0.40 -27.63
C LYS A 435 -5.18 -1.01 -26.37
N ASP A 436 -4.40 -0.24 -25.62
CA ASP A 436 -3.52 -0.80 -24.57
C ASP A 436 -4.16 -0.74 -23.17
N GLY A 437 -4.08 -1.85 -22.42
CA GLY A 437 -4.83 -2.05 -21.18
C GLY A 437 -4.21 -1.45 -19.90
N ASP A 438 -2.92 -1.09 -19.92
CA ASP A 438 -2.15 -0.72 -18.73
C ASP A 438 -2.12 0.81 -18.46
N SER A 439 -3.00 1.58 -19.11
CA SER A 439 -3.08 3.04 -18.89
C SER A 439 -4.05 3.41 -17.78
N ILE A 440 -3.81 4.59 -17.19
CA ILE A 440 -4.78 5.33 -16.39
C ILE A 440 -6.07 5.56 -17.22
N SER A 441 -7.23 5.59 -16.55
CA SER A 441 -8.52 5.95 -17.16
C SER A 441 -8.52 7.41 -17.64
N ASP A 442 -9.09 7.66 -18.82
CA ASP A 442 -9.34 9.01 -19.34
C ASP A 442 -10.31 9.78 -18.44
N ILE A 443 -11.31 9.09 -17.86
CA ILE A 443 -12.25 9.66 -16.90
C ILE A 443 -11.51 10.03 -15.59
N ALA A 444 -10.64 9.15 -15.08
CA ALA A 444 -9.81 9.47 -13.90
C ALA A 444 -8.89 10.67 -14.16
N GLN A 445 -8.15 10.66 -15.27
CA GLN A 445 -7.20 11.73 -15.59
C GLN A 445 -7.91 13.06 -15.81
N ARG A 446 -9.01 13.10 -16.56
CA ARG A 446 -9.83 14.32 -16.76
C ARG A 446 -10.32 14.93 -15.44
N PHE A 447 -10.65 14.10 -14.44
CA PHE A 447 -11.06 14.58 -13.12
C PHE A 447 -9.86 15.06 -12.28
N ARG A 448 -8.70 14.40 -12.40
CA ARG A 448 -7.42 14.84 -11.83
C ARG A 448 -6.97 16.19 -12.40
N ASP A 449 -7.13 16.40 -13.71
CA ASP A 449 -6.84 17.67 -14.41
C ASP A 449 -7.75 18.81 -13.92
N MET A 450 -8.99 18.50 -13.53
CA MET A 450 -9.92 19.43 -12.86
C MET A 450 -9.68 19.55 -11.34
N GLY A 451 -8.54 19.08 -10.83
CA GLY A 451 -8.16 19.18 -9.42
C GLY A 451 -9.03 18.35 -8.48
N GLY A 452 -9.47 17.15 -8.89
CA GLY A 452 -10.25 16.25 -8.05
C GLY A 452 -10.14 14.78 -8.47
N PHE A 453 -11.21 14.02 -8.26
CA PHE A 453 -11.22 12.57 -8.30
C PHE A 453 -12.47 12.02 -9.01
N PHE A 454 -12.32 10.87 -9.66
CA PHE A 454 -13.45 10.04 -10.04
C PHE A 454 -13.31 8.66 -9.38
N LEU A 455 -14.26 8.31 -8.53
CA LEU A 455 -14.20 7.16 -7.64
C LEU A 455 -15.37 6.22 -7.91
N VAL A 456 -15.14 4.91 -7.89
CA VAL A 456 -16.15 3.87 -8.10
C VAL A 456 -16.31 3.00 -6.86
N ALA A 457 -17.55 2.56 -6.63
CA ALA A 457 -17.88 1.49 -5.72
C ALA A 457 -18.09 0.22 -6.55
N THR A 458 -17.36 -0.84 -6.22
CA THR A 458 -17.35 -2.08 -6.98
C THR A 458 -17.61 -3.28 -6.08
N GLU A 459 -18.55 -4.12 -6.48
CA GLU A 459 -18.77 -5.43 -5.88
C GLU A 459 -17.89 -6.45 -6.62
N CYS A 460 -17.08 -7.20 -5.87
CA CYS A 460 -16.19 -8.21 -6.46
C CYS A 460 -16.78 -9.60 -6.23
N HIS A 461 -17.15 -10.28 -7.31
CA HIS A 461 -17.63 -11.66 -7.28
C HIS A 461 -16.49 -12.64 -7.57
N ASP A 462 -16.33 -13.62 -6.69
CA ASP A 462 -15.38 -14.72 -6.87
C ASP A 462 -15.99 -15.78 -7.79
N MET A 463 -15.63 -15.72 -9.07
CA MET A 463 -15.95 -16.75 -10.08
C MET A 463 -14.64 -17.47 -10.41
N SER A 464 -14.67 -18.80 -10.45
CA SER A 464 -13.50 -19.71 -10.34
C SER A 464 -12.15 -19.18 -10.83
N ASP A 465 -12.10 -18.66 -12.05
CA ASP A 465 -10.88 -18.29 -12.77
C ASP A 465 -10.71 -16.77 -13.02
N THR A 466 -11.70 -15.96 -12.62
CA THR A 466 -11.72 -14.49 -12.84
C THR A 466 -12.54 -13.74 -11.78
N VAL A 467 -11.94 -12.76 -11.09
CA VAL A 467 -12.69 -11.82 -10.25
C VAL A 467 -13.55 -10.91 -11.13
N GLN A 468 -14.88 -11.07 -11.08
CA GLN A 468 -15.78 -10.15 -11.78
C GLN A 468 -16.05 -8.91 -10.93
N ARG A 469 -15.36 -7.81 -11.25
CA ARG A 469 -15.56 -6.48 -10.65
C ARG A 469 -16.77 -5.79 -11.29
N LYS A 470 -17.92 -5.81 -10.62
CA LYS A 470 -19.15 -5.12 -11.04
C LYS A 470 -19.18 -3.70 -10.46
N ILE A 471 -19.39 -2.68 -11.29
CA ILE A 471 -19.66 -1.32 -10.79
C ILE A 471 -21.06 -1.25 -10.20
N VAL A 472 -21.17 -0.77 -8.95
CA VAL A 472 -22.44 -0.57 -8.23
C VAL A 472 -22.73 0.89 -7.90
N GLY A 473 -21.77 1.80 -8.13
CA GLY A 473 -21.96 3.24 -8.07
C GLY A 473 -20.66 4.00 -8.32
N CYS A 474 -20.74 5.33 -8.42
CA CYS A 474 -19.55 6.18 -8.50
C CYS A 474 -19.80 7.60 -7.96
N ILE A 475 -18.73 8.33 -7.65
CA ILE A 475 -18.73 9.76 -7.33
C ILE A 475 -17.58 10.49 -8.03
N GLY A 476 -17.93 11.49 -8.85
CA GLY A 476 -16.99 12.42 -9.49
C GLY A 476 -16.97 13.79 -8.80
N LEU A 477 -15.82 14.17 -8.24
CA LEU A 477 -15.51 15.44 -7.58
C LEU A 477 -14.50 16.24 -8.40
N ARG A 478 -14.69 17.55 -8.53
CA ARG A 478 -13.67 18.48 -9.07
C ARG A 478 -13.52 19.74 -8.22
N ARG A 479 -12.39 20.43 -8.31
CA ARG A 479 -12.25 21.76 -7.69
C ARG A 479 -13.12 22.77 -8.43
N TYR A 480 -13.78 23.66 -7.70
CA TYR A 480 -14.71 24.64 -8.25
C TYR A 480 -13.95 25.82 -8.87
N ALA A 481 -13.90 25.88 -10.20
CA ALA A 481 -13.11 26.88 -10.92
C ALA A 481 -13.56 28.33 -10.62
N GLU A 482 -12.59 29.20 -10.36
CA GLU A 482 -12.78 30.52 -9.72
C GLU A 482 -13.56 31.56 -10.55
N GLY A 483 -13.82 31.30 -11.84
CA GLY A 483 -14.54 32.19 -12.75
C GLY A 483 -16.02 32.46 -12.43
N LYS A 484 -16.52 32.06 -11.25
CA LYS A 484 -17.90 32.26 -10.79
C LYS A 484 -17.96 32.84 -9.38
N LYS A 485 -17.47 34.09 -9.19
CA LYS A 485 -17.54 34.86 -7.93
C LYS A 485 -17.27 33.98 -6.70
N SER A 486 -16.01 33.60 -6.51
CA SER A 486 -15.57 32.76 -5.39
C SER A 486 -16.08 33.28 -4.04
N ILE A 487 -16.45 32.36 -3.15
CA ILE A 487 -16.58 32.68 -1.72
C ILE A 487 -15.15 32.73 -1.19
N GLU A 488 -14.66 33.94 -0.96
CA GLU A 488 -13.26 34.23 -0.65
C GLU A 488 -12.73 33.33 0.49
N GLY A 489 -11.59 32.68 0.25
CA GLY A 489 -10.85 31.91 1.27
C GLY A 489 -11.33 30.48 1.56
N SER A 490 -12.29 29.91 0.81
CA SER A 490 -12.70 28.50 0.99
C SER A 490 -12.29 27.59 -0.17
N ASN A 491 -11.70 26.43 0.14
CA ASN A 491 -11.45 25.40 -0.87
C ASN A 491 -12.78 24.71 -1.21
N MET A 492 -13.25 24.91 -2.45
CA MET A 492 -14.58 24.47 -2.86
C MET A 492 -14.50 23.35 -3.91
N TYR A 493 -15.30 22.30 -3.71
CA TYR A 493 -15.38 21.13 -4.58
C TYR A 493 -16.82 20.89 -5.07
N GLU A 494 -16.97 20.51 -6.34
CA GLU A 494 -18.27 20.22 -6.97
C GLU A 494 -18.47 18.71 -7.12
N ILE A 495 -19.53 18.18 -6.50
CA ILE A 495 -20.05 16.84 -6.78
C ILE A 495 -20.79 16.91 -8.12
N THR A 496 -20.19 16.34 -9.16
CA THR A 496 -20.69 16.43 -10.54
C THR A 496 -21.34 15.15 -11.02
N ARG A 497 -20.81 13.98 -10.66
CA ARG A 497 -21.23 12.68 -11.19
C ARG A 497 -21.43 11.68 -10.06
N PHE A 498 -22.56 11.76 -9.36
CA PHE A 498 -22.89 10.86 -8.24
C PHE A 498 -24.14 10.04 -8.56
N PHE A 499 -23.98 8.71 -8.64
CA PHE A 499 -25.07 7.77 -8.85
C PHE A 499 -24.74 6.38 -8.30
N VAL A 500 -25.79 5.61 -8.01
CA VAL A 500 -25.73 4.26 -7.43
C VAL A 500 -26.78 3.40 -8.15
N ASP A 501 -26.39 2.17 -8.47
CA ASP A 501 -27.25 1.11 -9.02
C ASP A 501 -28.58 1.07 -8.24
N PRO A 502 -29.75 1.17 -8.91
CA PRO A 502 -31.06 1.16 -8.26
C PRO A 502 -31.24 0.08 -7.19
N HIS A 503 -30.70 -1.12 -7.42
CA HIS A 503 -30.79 -2.26 -6.50
C HIS A 503 -29.88 -2.10 -5.28
N MET A 504 -28.81 -1.30 -5.39
CA MET A 504 -27.79 -1.11 -4.37
C MET A 504 -27.97 0.17 -3.54
N ARG A 505 -28.92 1.05 -3.89
CA ARG A 505 -29.23 2.29 -3.16
C ARG A 505 -29.58 2.06 -1.69
N ALA A 506 -30.22 0.93 -1.37
CA ALA A 506 -30.58 0.56 -0.01
C ALA A 506 -29.43 -0.05 0.82
N CYS A 507 -28.26 -0.30 0.19
CA CYS A 507 -27.13 -1.05 0.74
C CYS A 507 -25.95 -0.15 1.16
N GLY A 508 -26.23 1.10 1.57
CA GLY A 508 -25.22 2.03 2.11
C GLY A 508 -24.25 2.65 1.09
N VAL A 509 -24.08 2.06 -0.10
CA VAL A 509 -23.10 2.43 -1.15
C VAL A 509 -22.94 3.95 -1.37
N GLY A 510 -24.04 4.72 -1.36
CA GLY A 510 -24.00 6.17 -1.53
C GLY A 510 -23.33 6.93 -0.37
N ASN A 511 -23.57 6.49 0.88
CA ASN A 511 -22.92 7.05 2.07
C ASN A 511 -21.42 6.73 2.05
N GLU A 512 -21.07 5.49 1.68
CA GLU A 512 -19.69 5.01 1.64
C GLU A 512 -18.86 5.74 0.59
N LEU A 513 -19.38 5.85 -0.64
CA LEU A 513 -18.78 6.69 -1.70
C LEU A 513 -18.54 8.12 -1.23
N TRP A 514 -19.55 8.74 -0.61
CA TRP A 514 -19.44 10.11 -0.13
C TRP A 514 -18.42 10.26 1.01
N ASN A 515 -18.45 9.38 2.01
CA ASN A 515 -17.53 9.42 3.14
C ASN A 515 -16.07 9.26 2.72
N PHE A 516 -15.79 8.32 1.81
CA PHE A 516 -14.47 8.10 1.25
C PHE A 516 -13.99 9.29 0.40
N ALA A 517 -14.84 9.80 -0.50
CA ALA A 517 -14.52 10.93 -1.37
C ALA A 517 -14.24 12.22 -0.58
N LYS A 518 -15.04 12.48 0.46
CA LYS A 518 -14.81 13.54 1.45
C LYS A 518 -13.47 13.36 2.16
N GLY A 519 -13.17 12.13 2.63
CA GLY A 519 -11.92 11.81 3.34
C GLY A 519 -10.67 12.12 2.52
N LEU A 520 -10.67 11.73 1.24
CA LEU A 520 -9.57 12.02 0.30
C LEU A 520 -9.35 13.51 0.09
N VAL A 521 -10.42 14.31 -0.03
CA VAL A 521 -10.31 15.78 -0.13
C VAL A 521 -9.76 16.41 1.14
N MET A 522 -10.20 15.96 2.33
CA MET A 522 -9.66 16.45 3.62
C MET A 522 -8.17 16.12 3.80
N GLN A 523 -7.73 14.96 3.30
CA GLN A 523 -6.32 14.57 3.28
C GLN A 523 -5.52 15.43 2.29
N GLN A 524 -6.02 15.62 1.07
CA GLN A 524 -5.35 16.40 0.02
C GLN A 524 -5.13 17.86 0.43
N ASP A 525 -6.15 18.51 1.00
CA ASP A 525 -6.10 19.91 1.41
C ASP A 525 -5.35 20.14 2.74
N GLY A 526 -4.75 19.10 3.33
CA GLY A 526 -3.95 19.21 4.54
C GLY A 526 -4.74 19.57 5.80
N PHE A 527 -6.05 19.31 5.82
CA PHE A 527 -6.98 19.66 6.92
C PHE A 527 -6.64 18.98 8.26
N SER A 528 -5.76 17.97 8.24
CA SER A 528 -5.15 17.37 9.44
C SER A 528 -4.06 18.24 10.09
N SER A 529 -3.66 19.36 9.48
CA SER A 529 -2.70 20.30 10.04
C SER A 529 -3.40 21.42 10.81
N THR A 530 -2.90 21.74 12.01
CA THR A 530 -3.54 22.67 12.96
C THR A 530 -3.48 24.15 12.58
N THR A 531 -2.98 24.47 11.38
CA THR A 531 -2.66 25.83 10.91
C THR A 531 -3.59 26.34 9.81
N SER A 532 -4.37 25.50 9.13
CA SER A 532 -5.31 25.94 8.09
C SER A 532 -6.63 26.42 8.69
N SER A 533 -6.86 27.73 8.67
CA SER A 533 -8.14 28.37 9.01
C SER A 533 -9.18 28.32 7.89
N THR A 534 -8.77 27.97 6.67
CA THR A 534 -9.60 27.88 5.47
C THR A 534 -10.48 26.63 5.51
N GLY A 535 -11.79 26.81 5.64
CA GLY A 535 -12.77 25.72 5.58
C GLY A 535 -12.90 25.10 4.18
N VAL A 536 -13.20 23.80 4.14
CA VAL A 536 -13.43 23.05 2.90
C VAL A 536 -14.93 22.92 2.65
N SER A 537 -15.39 23.30 1.46
CA SER A 537 -16.80 23.30 1.07
C SER A 537 -17.09 22.36 -0.09
N PHE A 538 -18.20 21.63 -0.01
CA PHE A 538 -18.71 20.77 -1.07
C PHE A 538 -20.04 21.31 -1.59
N VAL A 539 -20.19 21.32 -2.92
CA VAL A 539 -21.38 21.80 -3.62
C VAL A 539 -21.94 20.66 -4.46
N ALA A 540 -23.25 20.42 -4.37
CA ALA A 540 -23.96 19.50 -5.25
C ALA A 540 -25.16 20.21 -5.89
N THR A 541 -25.42 19.98 -7.17
CA THR A 541 -26.60 20.54 -7.86
C THR A 541 -27.40 19.43 -8.53
N THR A 542 -28.67 19.25 -8.14
CA THR A 542 -29.53 18.13 -8.54
C THR A 542 -30.93 18.59 -8.96
N PRO A 543 -31.59 17.96 -9.95
CA PRO A 543 -32.99 18.22 -10.26
C PRO A 543 -33.91 17.96 -9.06
N VAL A 544 -34.92 18.82 -8.87
CA VAL A 544 -35.88 18.74 -7.75
C VAL A 544 -36.69 17.43 -7.76
N PHE A 545 -36.92 16.82 -8.92
CA PHE A 545 -37.68 15.57 -9.05
C PHE A 545 -36.89 14.31 -8.63
N LEU A 546 -35.56 14.35 -8.49
CA LEU A 546 -34.77 13.19 -8.03
C LEU A 546 -34.87 13.05 -6.50
N LYS A 547 -36.01 12.53 -6.02
CA LYS A 547 -36.39 12.49 -4.60
C LYS A 547 -35.30 11.89 -3.71
N GLU A 548 -34.66 10.81 -4.15
CA GLU A 548 -33.60 10.10 -3.44
C GLU A 548 -32.36 10.99 -3.24
N ALA A 549 -31.91 11.68 -4.29
CA ALA A 549 -30.79 12.61 -4.21
C ALA A 549 -31.13 13.84 -3.34
N ASN A 550 -32.38 14.33 -3.43
CA ASN A 550 -32.87 15.45 -2.64
C ASN A 550 -33.02 15.12 -1.15
N ALA A 551 -33.18 13.84 -0.79
CA ALA A 551 -33.18 13.33 0.58
C ALA A 551 -31.76 12.98 1.07
N PHE A 552 -30.88 12.52 0.18
CA PHE A 552 -29.49 12.17 0.49
C PHE A 552 -28.67 13.37 0.97
N TYR A 553 -28.66 14.47 0.23
CA TYR A 553 -27.79 15.60 0.59
C TYR A 553 -28.11 16.19 1.99
N PRO A 554 -29.37 16.38 2.41
CA PRO A 554 -29.71 16.74 3.79
C PRO A 554 -29.27 15.71 4.84
N SER A 555 -29.39 14.40 4.58
CA SER A 555 -28.95 13.37 5.54
C SER A 555 -27.43 13.36 5.75
N GLN A 556 -26.68 13.86 4.76
CA GLN A 556 -25.25 14.10 4.84
C GLN A 556 -24.87 15.51 5.32
N GLY A 557 -25.83 16.27 5.87
CA GLY A 557 -25.59 17.60 6.47
C GLY A 557 -25.56 18.78 5.49
N PHE A 558 -25.84 18.59 4.20
CA PHE A 558 -25.89 19.70 3.25
C PHE A 558 -27.15 20.55 3.44
N VAL A 559 -26.97 21.88 3.40
CA VAL A 559 -28.07 22.85 3.39
C VAL A 559 -28.38 23.30 1.96
N ILE A 560 -29.66 23.54 1.66
CA ILE A 560 -30.06 24.14 0.38
C ILE A 560 -29.61 25.60 0.38
N LYS A 561 -28.74 25.99 -0.56
CA LYS A 561 -28.27 27.37 -0.72
C LYS A 561 -29.03 28.15 -1.78
N LYS A 562 -29.53 27.46 -2.82
CA LYS A 562 -30.17 28.10 -3.97
C LYS A 562 -31.10 27.13 -4.71
N GLU A 563 -32.23 27.62 -5.21
CA GLU A 563 -33.00 26.97 -6.27
C GLU A 563 -32.87 27.77 -7.58
N THR A 564 -32.84 27.09 -8.73
CA THR A 564 -32.71 27.68 -10.07
C THR A 564 -33.39 26.83 -11.13
N THR A 565 -33.73 27.40 -12.28
CA THR A 565 -34.22 26.64 -13.43
C THR A 565 -33.12 26.54 -14.50
N MET A 566 -32.77 25.33 -14.92
CA MET A 566 -31.79 25.07 -15.98
C MET A 566 -32.46 24.33 -17.14
N GLY A 567 -32.59 24.97 -18.30
CA GLY A 567 -33.20 24.35 -19.49
C GLY A 567 -34.65 23.88 -19.30
N GLY A 568 -35.40 24.56 -18.42
CA GLY A 568 -36.76 24.20 -18.01
C GLY A 568 -36.85 23.25 -16.80
N ILE A 569 -35.74 22.65 -16.37
CA ILE A 569 -35.70 21.76 -15.21
C ILE A 569 -35.43 22.56 -13.92
N PRO A 570 -36.25 22.44 -12.86
CA PRO A 570 -35.94 23.01 -11.56
C PRO A 570 -34.81 22.22 -10.86
N MET A 571 -33.79 22.94 -10.38
CA MET A 571 -32.55 22.44 -9.79
C MET A 571 -32.34 23.04 -8.40
N ARG A 572 -31.97 22.21 -7.42
CA ARG A 572 -31.46 22.63 -6.12
C ARG A 572 -29.95 22.56 -6.06
N THR A 573 -29.34 23.61 -5.53
CA THR A 573 -27.92 23.63 -5.16
C THR A 573 -27.79 23.52 -3.64
N TYR A 574 -27.14 22.45 -3.22
CA TYR A 574 -26.81 22.08 -1.85
C TYR A 574 -25.36 22.46 -1.55
N ILE A 575 -25.06 22.93 -0.34
CA ILE A 575 -23.69 23.18 0.15
C ILE A 575 -23.51 22.56 1.53
N HIS A 576 -22.33 21.98 1.77
CA HIS A 576 -21.86 21.57 3.09
C HIS A 576 -20.43 22.05 3.30
N THR A 577 -20.11 22.59 4.48
CA THR A 577 -18.80 23.22 4.77
C THR A 577 -18.25 22.67 6.07
N TYR A 578 -17.00 22.23 6.03
CA TYR A 578 -16.23 21.76 7.19
C TYR A 578 -15.24 22.84 7.63
N ASN A 579 -15.32 23.24 8.89
CA ASN A 579 -14.40 24.19 9.52
C ASN A 579 -13.48 23.43 10.47
N SER A 580 -12.18 23.75 10.49
CA SER A 580 -11.18 23.03 11.30
C SER A 580 -11.34 23.20 12.81
N THR A 581 -12.24 24.09 13.25
CA THR A 581 -12.47 24.45 14.66
C THR A 581 -13.60 23.70 15.36
N SER A 582 -14.47 22.97 14.64
CA SER A 582 -15.72 22.41 15.23
C SER A 582 -15.61 21.01 15.84
N ASN A 583 -14.44 20.36 15.75
CA ASN A 583 -14.23 18.97 16.18
C ASN A 583 -13.18 18.87 17.30
N ARG A 584 -13.31 19.69 18.35
CA ARG A 584 -12.53 19.64 19.59
C ARG A 584 -13.46 19.45 20.78
#